data_AF-A0A9W4GQI7-F1
#
_entry.id   AF-A0A9W4GQI7-F1
#
_cell.length_a   1.000
_cell.length_b   1.000
_cell.length_c   1.000
_cell.angle_alpha   90.00
_cell.angle_beta   90.00
_cell.angle_gamma   90.00
#
_symmetry.space_group_name_H-M   'P 1'
#
loop_
_entity.id
_entity.type
_entity.pdbx_description
1 polymer ?
#
loop_
_entity_poly.entity_id
_entity_poly.type
_entity_poly.pdbx_seq_one_letter_code
_entity_poly.pdbx_strand_id
1 'polypeptide(L)'
;MEKLAQSLGMTQLSKSQVSAMAKHLDDQVTAFRNRRLDAGPYAFVWVDALTQKVREQGRITGVHALVAVGVNADGHREILGIDVATAEDGAGWLAFLRSLTARGLSGVQLVVSDAHTGVRHVHHDRVADTPVAPPSLTRPPQRLRSWPG
;
A
#
# COMPACT_ATOMS: atom_id res chain seq x y z
N MET A 1 -21.08 2.36 -4.26
CA MET A 1 -21.80 2.47 -2.98
C MET A 1 -23.30 2.28 -3.14
N GLU A 2 -23.98 3.04 -3.99
CA GLU A 2 -25.44 2.93 -4.19
C GLU A 2 -25.90 1.54 -4.70
N LYS A 3 -25.14 0.94 -5.63
CA LYS A 3 -25.37 -0.45 -6.09
C LYS A 3 -25.14 -1.52 -5.00
N LEU A 4 -24.22 -1.25 -4.06
CA LEU A 4 -23.84 -2.17 -2.97
C LEU A 4 -24.86 -2.10 -1.83
N ALA A 5 -25.40 -0.90 -1.57
CA ALA A 5 -26.50 -0.67 -0.63
C ALA A 5 -27.82 -1.26 -1.14
N GLN A 6 -28.12 -1.11 -2.44
CA GLN A 6 -29.28 -1.76 -3.06
C GLN A 6 -29.20 -3.28 -3.05
N SER A 7 -28.02 -3.87 -3.30
CA SER A 7 -27.85 -5.33 -3.22
C SER A 7 -28.03 -5.90 -1.81
N LEU A 8 -27.91 -5.07 -0.77
CA LEU A 8 -28.12 -5.42 0.63
C LEU A 8 -29.52 -5.00 1.14
N GLY A 9 -30.43 -4.57 0.27
CA GLY A 9 -31.82 -4.25 0.61
C GLY A 9 -32.05 -2.85 1.19
N MET A 10 -31.05 -1.96 1.18
CA MET A 10 -31.19 -0.58 1.65
C MET A 10 -31.54 0.34 0.49
N THR A 11 -32.83 0.68 0.37
CA THR A 11 -33.40 1.36 -0.80
C THR A 11 -33.08 2.86 -0.91
N GLN A 12 -32.71 3.53 0.18
CA GLN A 12 -32.31 4.95 0.17
C GLN A 12 -31.39 5.26 1.37
N LEU A 13 -30.08 5.38 1.15
CA LEU A 13 -29.17 5.94 2.16
C LEU A 13 -29.12 7.45 1.98
N SER A 14 -29.65 8.21 2.96
CA SER A 14 -29.57 9.68 2.94
C SER A 14 -28.11 10.15 3.06
N LYS A 15 -27.80 11.35 2.54
CA LYS A 15 -26.46 11.96 2.67
C LYS A 15 -25.97 12.02 4.12
N SER A 16 -26.88 12.28 5.07
CA SER A 16 -26.59 12.31 6.50
C SER A 16 -26.26 10.92 7.05
N GLN A 17 -26.98 9.86 6.62
CA GLN A 17 -26.65 8.48 7.01
C GLN A 17 -25.30 8.03 6.44
N VAL A 18 -25.00 8.34 5.18
CA VAL A 18 -23.68 8.04 4.59
C VAL A 18 -22.58 8.77 5.34
N SER A 19 -22.78 10.04 5.70
CA SER A 19 -21.80 10.81 6.47
C SER A 19 -21.60 10.27 7.88
N ALA A 20 -22.66 9.82 8.55
CA ALA A 20 -22.57 9.20 9.88
C ALA A 20 -21.82 7.86 9.83
N MET A 21 -22.08 7.04 8.81
CA MET A 21 -21.35 5.78 8.58
C MET A 21 -19.88 6.04 8.26
N ALA A 22 -19.57 7.03 7.43
CA ALA A 22 -18.18 7.42 7.13
C ALA A 22 -17.44 7.84 8.41
N LYS A 23 -18.08 8.63 9.27
CA LYS A 23 -17.51 9.04 10.56
C LYS A 23 -17.19 7.85 11.47
N HIS A 24 -18.05 6.84 11.49
CA HIS A 24 -17.77 5.61 12.25
C HIS A 24 -16.59 4.82 11.67
N LEU A 25 -16.42 4.84 10.35
CA LEU A 25 -15.27 4.22 9.68
C LEU A 25 -13.97 4.98 9.97
N ASP A 26 -14.01 6.29 10.23
CA ASP A 26 -12.79 7.08 10.52
C ASP A 26 -12.03 6.54 11.73
N ASP A 27 -12.72 6.13 12.79
CA ASP A 27 -12.10 5.54 13.98
C ASP A 27 -11.45 4.20 13.64
N GLN A 28 -12.13 3.35 12.86
CA GLN A 28 -11.59 2.06 12.43
C GLN A 28 -10.39 2.22 11.49
N VAL A 29 -10.46 3.17 10.56
CA VAL A 29 -9.37 3.52 9.65
C VAL A 29 -8.18 4.04 10.45
N THR A 30 -8.41 4.90 11.43
CA THR A 30 -7.37 5.43 12.31
C THR A 30 -6.70 4.32 13.13
N ALA A 31 -7.51 3.43 13.72
CA ALA A 31 -7.00 2.28 14.45
C ALA A 31 -6.17 1.36 13.56
N PHE A 32 -6.65 1.07 12.34
CA PHE A 32 -5.92 0.27 11.37
C PHE A 32 -4.60 0.92 10.94
N ARG A 33 -4.62 2.22 10.61
CA ARG A 33 -3.42 2.98 10.19
C ARG A 33 -2.34 3.06 11.26
N ASN A 34 -2.72 2.97 12.53
CA ASN A 34 -1.79 3.07 13.65
C ASN A 34 -1.54 1.73 14.37
N ARG A 35 -2.10 0.62 13.88
CA ARG A 35 -1.95 -0.69 14.53
C ARG A 35 -0.48 -1.11 14.62
N ARG A 36 -0.09 -1.80 15.67
CA ARG A 36 1.27 -2.34 15.81
C ARG A 36 1.53 -3.43 14.76
N LEU A 37 2.77 -3.52 14.32
CA LEU A 37 3.28 -4.47 13.33
C LEU A 37 4.35 -5.40 13.96
N ASP A 38 4.24 -5.64 15.27
CA ASP A 38 5.14 -6.49 16.04
C ASP A 38 4.84 -7.99 15.89
N ALA A 39 3.76 -8.35 15.20
CA ALA A 39 3.43 -9.72 14.81
C ALA A 39 4.30 -10.29 13.67
N GLY A 40 5.34 -9.55 13.26
CA GLY A 40 6.32 -10.00 12.27
C GLY A 40 7.09 -11.26 12.71
N PRO A 41 8.06 -11.71 11.89
CA PRO A 41 8.73 -10.96 10.83
C PRO A 41 7.94 -10.87 9.52
N TYR A 42 8.18 -9.81 8.76
CA TYR A 42 7.59 -9.59 7.43
C TYR A 42 8.66 -9.65 6.34
N ALA A 43 9.04 -10.86 5.93
CA ALA A 43 10.17 -11.06 5.01
C ALA A 43 9.98 -10.39 3.64
N PHE A 44 8.74 -10.33 3.15
CA PHE A 44 8.40 -9.75 1.85
C PHE A 44 7.39 -8.63 2.02
N VAL A 45 7.69 -7.47 1.44
CA VAL A 45 6.81 -6.31 1.42
C VAL A 45 6.63 -5.81 -0.01
N TRP A 46 5.39 -5.60 -0.42
CA TRP A 46 5.03 -4.89 -1.65
C TRP A 46 4.57 -3.49 -1.31
N VAL A 47 5.00 -2.51 -2.08
CA VAL A 47 4.53 -1.13 -1.99
C VAL A 47 3.96 -0.67 -3.33
N ASP A 48 2.86 0.07 -3.27
CA ASP A 48 2.17 0.58 -4.46
C ASP A 48 1.52 1.94 -4.16
N ALA A 49 1.27 2.74 -5.19
CA ALA A 49 0.62 4.04 -5.11
C ALA A 49 -0.57 4.13 -6.06
N LEU A 50 -1.77 4.24 -5.50
CA LEU A 50 -2.99 4.45 -6.27
C LEU A 50 -3.31 5.95 -6.38
N THR A 51 -3.29 6.48 -7.59
CA THR A 51 -3.65 7.89 -7.83
C THR A 51 -5.17 8.07 -7.87
N GLN A 52 -5.69 8.96 -7.03
CA GLN A 52 -7.12 9.30 -6.97
C GLN A 52 -7.34 10.80 -7.17
N LYS A 53 -8.39 11.15 -7.90
CA LYS A 53 -8.81 12.55 -8.05
C LYS A 53 -9.78 12.89 -6.94
N VAL A 54 -9.38 13.80 -6.06
CA VAL A 54 -10.21 14.30 -4.97
C VAL A 54 -10.55 15.76 -5.20
N ARG A 55 -11.70 16.21 -4.68
CA ARG A 55 -12.08 17.61 -4.72
C ARG A 55 -11.72 18.26 -3.38
N GLU A 56 -10.74 19.15 -3.40
CA GLU A 56 -10.35 19.97 -2.25
C GLU A 56 -10.58 21.45 -2.57
N GLN A 57 -11.26 22.17 -1.66
CA GLN A 57 -11.48 23.63 -1.77
C GLN A 57 -12.02 24.08 -3.14
N GLY A 58 -12.86 23.25 -3.78
CA GLY A 58 -13.45 23.54 -5.10
C GLY A 58 -12.55 23.19 -6.30
N ARG A 59 -11.31 22.73 -6.09
CA ARG A 59 -10.39 22.26 -7.15
C ARG A 59 -10.28 20.74 -7.13
N ILE A 60 -10.05 20.14 -8.30
CA ILE A 60 -9.76 18.70 -8.42
C ILE A 60 -8.25 18.53 -8.34
N THR A 61 -7.77 17.85 -7.31
CA THR A 61 -6.35 17.57 -7.06
C THR A 61 -6.11 16.07 -7.10
N GLY A 62 -4.98 15.65 -7.65
CA GLY A 62 -4.53 14.26 -7.58
C GLY A 62 -3.91 13.98 -6.22
N VAL A 63 -4.34 12.93 -5.55
CA VAL A 63 -3.71 12.40 -4.34
C VAL A 63 -3.24 10.98 -4.59
N HIS A 64 -2.18 10.58 -3.90
CA HIS A 64 -1.57 9.26 -4.03
C HIS A 64 -1.85 8.47 -2.74
N ALA A 65 -2.62 7.40 -2.85
CA ALA A 65 -2.79 6.45 -1.75
C ALA A 65 -1.64 5.44 -1.78
N LEU A 66 -0.70 5.59 -0.86
CA LEU A 66 0.43 4.70 -0.66
C LEU A 66 -0.03 3.48 0.13
N VAL A 67 0.25 2.29 -0.36
CA VAL A 67 -0.17 1.03 0.27
C VAL A 67 1.04 0.13 0.46
N ALA A 68 1.15 -0.50 1.63
CA ALA A 68 2.13 -1.55 1.90
C ALA A 68 1.43 -2.86 2.24
N VAL A 69 1.84 -3.94 1.60
CA VAL A 69 1.36 -5.31 1.84
C VAL A 69 2.53 -6.17 2.25
N GLY A 70 2.41 -6.90 3.35
CA GLY A 70 3.45 -7.80 3.84
C GLY A 70 2.96 -9.24 3.88
N VAL A 71 3.88 -10.19 3.90
CA VAL A 71 3.60 -11.59 4.26
C VAL A 71 4.04 -11.81 5.70
N ASN A 72 3.10 -12.22 6.55
CA ASN A 72 3.37 -12.50 7.96
C ASN A 72 4.10 -13.85 8.16
N ALA A 73 4.46 -14.18 9.39
CA ALA A 73 5.13 -15.43 9.73
C ALA A 73 4.36 -16.70 9.33
N ASP A 74 3.03 -16.62 9.24
CA ASP A 74 2.16 -17.73 8.82
C ASP A 74 2.04 -17.86 7.28
N GLY A 75 2.71 -17.00 6.53
CA GLY A 75 2.65 -16.99 5.06
C GLY A 75 1.42 -16.28 4.48
N HIS A 76 0.64 -15.58 5.30
CA HIS A 76 -0.53 -14.83 4.85
C HIS A 76 -0.17 -13.39 4.47
N ARG A 77 -0.74 -12.93 3.36
CA ARG A 77 -0.64 -11.52 2.95
C ARG A 77 -1.59 -10.66 3.77
N GLU A 78 -1.08 -9.55 4.30
CA GLU A 78 -1.88 -8.55 4.99
C GLU A 78 -1.43 -7.12 4.63
N ILE A 79 -2.36 -6.17 4.69
CA ILE A 79 -2.05 -4.76 4.46
C ILE A 79 -1.40 -4.20 5.73
N LEU A 80 -0.13 -3.80 5.65
CA LEU A 80 0.64 -3.26 6.77
C LEU A 80 0.26 -1.80 7.06
N GLY A 81 -0.07 -1.04 6.02
CA GLY A 81 -0.50 0.34 6.17
C GLY A 81 -0.99 0.96 4.88
N ILE A 82 -1.70 2.07 5.05
CA ILE A 82 -2.13 2.96 3.98
C ILE A 82 -1.89 4.40 4.42
N ASP A 83 -1.35 5.22 3.52
CA ASP A 83 -1.23 6.66 3.72
C ASP A 83 -1.64 7.43 2.46
N VAL A 84 -1.97 8.71 2.60
CA VAL A 84 -2.34 9.58 1.48
C VAL A 84 -1.33 10.71 1.40
N ALA A 85 -0.62 10.80 0.28
CA ALA A 85 0.30 11.87 -0.03
C ALA A 85 -0.28 12.78 -1.12
N THR A 86 -0.08 14.09 -0.97
CA THR A 86 -0.49 15.10 -1.95
C THR A 86 0.47 15.20 -3.15
N ALA A 87 1.66 14.60 -3.04
CA ALA A 87 2.62 14.47 -4.13
C ALA A 87 3.27 13.07 -4.08
N GLU A 88 3.56 12.50 -5.25
CA GLU A 88 4.35 11.28 -5.37
C GLU A 88 5.85 11.60 -5.29
N ASP A 89 6.29 12.15 -4.17
CA ASP A 89 7.69 12.48 -3.93
C ASP A 89 8.36 11.47 -2.99
N GLY A 90 9.69 11.53 -2.95
CA GLY A 90 10.47 10.69 -2.04
C GLY A 90 10.17 10.98 -0.56
N ALA A 91 9.69 12.18 -0.23
CA ALA A 91 9.39 12.57 1.14
C ALA A 91 8.14 11.87 1.67
N GLY A 92 7.07 11.79 0.88
CA GLY A 92 5.84 11.07 1.21
C GLY A 92 6.11 9.57 1.39
N TRP A 93 6.86 8.96 0.48
CA TRP A 93 7.29 7.56 0.60
C TRP A 93 8.16 7.31 1.84
N LEU A 94 9.13 8.19 2.10
CA LEU A 94 10.01 8.07 3.27
C LEU A 94 9.21 8.20 4.57
N ALA A 95 8.29 9.17 4.67
CA ALA A 95 7.43 9.33 5.83
C ALA A 95 6.56 8.09 6.06
N PHE A 96 5.97 7.55 4.98
CA PHE A 96 5.17 6.33 5.04
C PHE A 96 5.97 5.12 5.54
N LEU A 97 7.13 4.84 4.94
CA LEU A 97 7.98 3.71 5.33
C LEU A 97 8.54 3.84 6.76
N ARG A 98 8.88 5.06 7.17
CA ARG A 98 9.27 5.35 8.57
C ARG A 98 8.12 5.09 9.53
N SER A 99 6.88 5.42 9.16
CA SER A 99 5.71 5.14 9.99
C SER A 99 5.53 3.63 10.23
N LEU A 100 5.74 2.80 9.21
CA LEU A 100 5.65 1.34 9.34
C LEU A 100 6.73 0.81 10.27
N THR A 101 7.97 1.30 10.13
CA THR A 101 9.10 0.92 10.98
C THR A 101 8.85 1.33 12.44
N ALA A 102 8.37 2.55 12.68
CA ALA A 102 8.01 3.03 14.02
C ALA A 102 6.89 2.22 14.67
N ARG A 103 6.00 1.60 13.87
CA ARG A 103 4.93 0.71 14.32
C ARG A 103 5.40 -0.72 14.61
N GLY A 104 6.67 -1.07 14.35
CA GLY A 104 7.25 -2.37 14.67
C GLY A 104 7.56 -3.26 13.45
N LEU A 105 7.41 -2.75 12.22
CA LEU A 105 7.79 -3.49 11.02
C LEU A 105 9.26 -3.90 11.09
N SER A 106 9.53 -5.20 11.06
CA SER A 106 10.87 -5.76 11.20
C SER A 106 11.03 -7.05 10.39
N GLY A 107 12.28 -7.43 10.13
CA GLY A 107 12.62 -8.64 9.38
C GLY A 107 12.34 -8.55 7.87
N VAL A 108 12.22 -7.34 7.32
CA VAL A 108 12.03 -7.13 5.88
C VAL A 108 13.29 -7.53 5.12
N GLN A 109 13.14 -8.45 4.17
CA GLN A 109 14.24 -8.92 3.33
C GLN A 109 14.08 -8.49 1.87
N LEU A 110 12.85 -8.28 1.40
CA LEU A 110 12.61 -7.82 0.04
C LEU A 110 11.46 -6.84 0.02
N VAL A 111 11.73 -5.66 -0.56
CA VAL A 111 10.70 -4.69 -0.91
C VAL A 111 10.52 -4.70 -2.42
N VAL A 112 9.30 -4.93 -2.88
CA VAL A 112 8.92 -4.90 -4.30
C VAL A 112 8.03 -3.69 -4.53
N SER A 113 8.38 -2.88 -5.52
CA SER A 113 7.56 -1.76 -5.99
C SER A 113 7.35 -1.94 -7.48
N ASP A 114 6.13 -1.71 -7.98
CA ASP A 114 5.99 -1.36 -9.39
C ASP A 114 6.58 0.06 -9.56
N ALA A 115 7.42 0.24 -10.56
CA ALA A 115 8.33 1.37 -10.62
C ALA A 115 7.57 2.66 -10.96
N HIS A 116 7.10 3.38 -9.94
CA HIS A 116 6.83 4.82 -10.01
C HIS A 116 7.99 5.59 -9.38
N THR A 117 8.34 6.74 -9.98
CA THR A 117 9.60 7.46 -9.80
C THR A 117 9.93 7.83 -8.34
N GLY A 118 8.94 7.92 -7.44
CA GLY A 118 9.12 8.26 -6.03
C GLY A 118 9.86 7.22 -5.17
N VAL A 119 9.76 5.92 -5.49
CA VAL A 119 10.34 4.85 -4.64
C VAL A 119 11.85 4.68 -4.85
N ARG A 120 12.38 5.06 -6.02
CA ARG A 120 13.82 4.90 -6.34
C ARG A 120 14.72 5.78 -5.45
N HIS A 121 14.24 6.94 -5.00
CA HIS A 121 15.06 7.89 -4.23
C HIS A 121 15.24 7.47 -2.77
N VAL A 122 14.28 6.73 -2.20
CA VAL A 122 14.32 6.29 -0.79
C VAL A 122 15.26 5.10 -0.57
N HIS A 123 15.61 4.37 -1.64
CA HIS A 123 16.42 3.15 -1.57
C HIS A 123 17.89 3.36 -1.21
N HIS A 124 18.43 4.59 -1.25
CA HIS A 124 19.85 4.83 -0.99
C HIS A 124 20.16 5.28 0.45
N ASP A 125 19.14 5.61 1.25
CA ASP A 125 19.33 6.19 2.58
C ASP A 125 18.64 5.33 3.66
N ARG A 126 19.28 4.20 3.96
CA ARG A 126 19.09 3.32 5.13
C ARG A 126 17.73 2.61 5.27
N VAL A 127 17.59 1.50 4.55
CA VAL A 127 17.01 0.26 5.09
C VAL A 127 18.15 -0.75 5.09
N ALA A 128 18.64 -1.13 6.28
CA ALA A 128 19.89 -1.89 6.42
C ALA A 128 19.84 -3.25 5.70
N ASP A 129 20.79 -3.43 4.78
CA ASP A 129 21.38 -4.68 4.27
C ASP A 129 20.46 -5.80 3.77
N THR A 130 19.60 -5.52 2.78
CA THR A 130 19.09 -6.64 1.95
C THR A 130 19.22 -6.41 0.45
N PRO A 131 19.74 -7.39 -0.32
CA PRO A 131 19.90 -7.24 -1.76
C PRO A 131 18.55 -7.05 -2.47
N VAL A 132 18.42 -5.91 -3.13
CA VAL A 132 17.30 -5.58 -4.00
C VAL A 132 17.52 -6.26 -5.37
N ALA A 133 16.65 -7.19 -5.74
CA ALA A 133 16.64 -7.74 -7.09
C ALA A 133 16.06 -6.71 -8.08
N PRO A 134 16.72 -6.42 -9.21
CA PRO A 134 16.20 -5.48 -10.20
C PRO A 134 14.91 -6.00 -10.84
N PRO A 135 13.95 -5.13 -11.21
CA PRO A 135 12.70 -5.55 -11.84
C PRO A 135 13.00 -6.06 -13.25
N SER A 136 13.07 -7.38 -13.39
CA SER A 136 13.04 -8.04 -14.69
C SER A 136 12.19 -9.31 -14.59
N LEU A 137 11.32 -9.46 -15.59
CA LEU A 137 10.64 -10.68 -16.06
C LEU A 137 9.10 -10.63 -16.04
N THR A 138 8.54 -9.73 -16.85
CA THR A 138 7.39 -10.10 -17.69
C THR A 138 7.88 -10.96 -18.85
N ARG A 139 7.81 -12.29 -18.72
CA ARG A 139 7.72 -13.20 -19.87
C ARG A 139 7.11 -14.55 -19.46
N PRO A 140 6.04 -15.02 -20.13
CA PRO A 140 5.41 -16.31 -19.83
C PRO A 140 6.31 -17.49 -20.25
N PRO A 141 6.11 -18.70 -19.68
CA PRO A 141 7.06 -19.81 -19.77
C PRO A 141 7.17 -20.35 -21.20
N GLN A 142 8.31 -20.13 -21.84
CA GLN A 142 8.66 -20.82 -23.08
C GLN A 142 9.40 -22.11 -22.73
N ARG A 143 8.76 -23.22 -23.12
CA ARG A 143 9.23 -24.61 -23.15
C ARG A 143 10.73 -24.69 -23.51
N LEU A 144 11.54 -25.29 -22.63
CA LEU A 144 12.93 -25.64 -22.93
C LEU A 144 12.96 -26.77 -23.98
N ARG A 145 13.38 -26.47 -25.21
CA ARG A 145 13.87 -27.44 -26.20
C ARG A 145 15.37 -27.18 -26.42
N SER A 146 16.15 -28.27 -26.34
CA SER A 146 17.51 -28.57 -26.88
C SER A 146 17.99 -27.65 -28.02
N TRP A 147 19.26 -27.24 -28.19
CA TRP A 147 20.60 -27.92 -28.31
C TRP A 147 21.65 -26.82 -28.74
N PRO A 148 22.94 -27.06 -29.12
CA PRO A 148 23.92 -28.13 -28.85
C PRO A 148 25.31 -27.60 -28.38
N GLY A 149 26.19 -28.53 -27.97
CA GLY A 149 27.60 -28.34 -27.66
C GLY A 149 28.14 -29.51 -26.87
#